data_AF-A0AAN7UQV8-F1
#
_entry.id   AF-A0AAN7UQV8-F1
#
_cell.length_a   1.000
_cell.length_b   1.000
_cell.length_c   1.000
_cell.angle_alpha   90.00
_cell.angle_beta   90.00
_cell.angle_gamma   90.00
#
_symmetry.space_group_name_H-M   'P 1'
#
loop_
_entity.id
_entity.type
_entity.pdbx_description
1 polymer ?
#
loop_
_entity_poly.entity_id
_entity_poly.type
_entity_poly.pdbx_seq_one_letter_code
_entity_poly.pdbx_strand_id
1 'polypeptide(L)'
;MADYPPGFDAWKTPARPPPPGVIPNFTNPPSLSWMGRVAVYITLPVMIVILALRVYTRTRIVKQFGIDDCMMLYTTSSIGLLADLLL
;
A
#
# COMPACT_ATOMS: atom_id res chain seq x y z
N MET A 1 23.72 26.65 6.98
CA MET A 1 22.53 27.02 6.20
C MET A 1 22.98 26.98 4.75
N ALA A 2 22.40 26.14 3.89
CA ALA A 2 22.86 26.05 2.50
C ALA A 2 22.58 27.39 1.81
N ASP A 3 23.64 28.07 1.35
CA ASP A 3 23.55 29.37 0.70
C ASP A 3 23.11 29.15 -0.74
N TYR A 4 21.84 29.41 -1.03
CA TYR A 4 21.26 29.26 -2.35
C TYR A 4 21.34 30.60 -3.11
N PRO A 5 21.58 30.59 -4.43
CA PRO A 5 21.50 31.79 -5.25
C PRO A 5 20.19 32.57 -5.02
N PRO A 6 20.24 33.91 -5.03
CA PRO A 6 19.09 34.75 -4.75
C PRO A 6 17.96 34.47 -5.75
N GLY A 7 16.80 34.04 -5.23
CA GLY A 7 15.62 33.65 -6.02
C GLY A 7 15.40 32.14 -6.17
N PHE A 8 16.27 31.30 -5.61
CA PHE A 8 16.05 29.85 -5.59
C PHE A 8 15.22 29.42 -4.35
N ASP A 9 13.96 29.09 -4.59
CA ASP A 9 13.07 28.48 -3.59
C ASP A 9 13.22 26.94 -3.65
N ALA A 10 13.99 26.36 -2.73
CA ALA A 10 14.18 24.90 -2.63
C ALA A 10 12.86 24.13 -2.45
N TRP A 11 11.86 24.78 -1.86
CA TRP A 11 10.53 24.19 -1.60
C TRP A 11 9.57 24.23 -2.80
N LYS A 12 9.90 24.98 -3.86
CA LYS A 12 9.05 25.11 -5.06
C LYS A 12 9.72 24.59 -6.34
N THR A 13 10.98 24.17 -6.24
CA THR A 13 11.75 23.68 -7.37
C THR A 13 11.57 22.17 -7.52
N PRO A 14 11.00 21.67 -8.63
CA PRO A 14 10.89 20.23 -8.85
C PRO A 14 12.26 19.56 -8.98
N ALA A 15 12.36 18.32 -8.48
CA ALA A 15 13.53 17.47 -8.68
C ALA A 15 13.74 17.05 -10.16
N ARG A 16 12.73 17.19 -11.02
CA ARG A 16 12.79 16.87 -12.45
C ARG A 16 11.97 17.88 -13.25
N PRO A 17 12.46 18.39 -14.41
CA PRO A 17 11.69 19.31 -15.23
C PRO A 17 10.33 18.68 -15.60
N PRO A 18 9.22 19.43 -15.44
CA PRO A 18 7.91 18.93 -15.79
C PRO A 18 7.83 18.66 -17.30
N PRO A 19 6.99 17.70 -17.74
CA PRO A 19 6.77 17.47 -19.16
C PRO A 19 6.25 18.74 -19.85
N PRO A 20 6.62 18.98 -21.11
CA PRO A 20 6.25 20.20 -21.84
C PRO A 20 4.72 20.37 -21.85
N GLY A 21 4.26 21.56 -21.44
CA GLY A 21 2.83 21.90 -21.39
C GLY A 21 2.11 21.59 -20.07
N VAL A 22 2.77 20.97 -19.08
CA VAL A 22 2.17 20.69 -17.76
C VAL A 22 2.78 21.60 -16.71
N ILE A 23 1.97 22.46 -16.09
CA ILE A 23 2.36 23.26 -14.93
C ILE A 23 2.26 22.35 -13.70
N PRO A 24 3.37 22.01 -13.02
CA PRO A 24 3.31 21.13 -11.87
C PRO A 24 2.57 21.82 -10.70
N ASN A 25 1.51 21.17 -10.22
CA ASN A 25 0.69 21.66 -9.12
C ASN A 25 1.28 21.22 -7.78
N PHE A 26 2.09 22.08 -7.16
CA PHE A 26 2.70 21.84 -5.84
C PHE A 26 1.85 22.37 -4.66
N THR A 27 0.77 23.10 -4.94
CA THR A 27 -0.11 23.69 -3.92
C THR A 27 -1.26 22.77 -3.52
N ASN A 28 -1.75 21.94 -4.45
CA ASN A 28 -2.78 20.93 -4.16
C ASN A 28 -2.55 19.69 -5.04
N PRO A 29 -1.64 18.78 -4.64
CA PRO A 29 -1.41 17.57 -5.40
C PRO A 29 -2.67 16.69 -5.37
N PRO A 30 -3.13 16.15 -6.51
CA PRO A 30 -4.23 15.20 -6.52
C PRO A 30 -3.86 13.96 -5.69
N SER A 31 -4.76 13.56 -4.78
CA SER A 31 -4.54 12.42 -3.89
C SER A 31 -4.33 11.13 -4.69
N LEU A 32 -3.15 10.53 -4.58
CA LEU A 32 -2.82 9.23 -5.18
C LEU A 32 -3.34 8.02 -4.37
N SER A 33 -4.07 8.26 -3.28
CA SER A 33 -4.62 7.22 -2.40
C SER A 33 -5.45 6.17 -3.17
N TRP A 34 -6.16 6.59 -4.21
CA TRP A 34 -6.96 5.70 -5.04
C TRP A 34 -6.14 4.59 -5.72
N MET A 35 -4.91 4.89 -6.15
CA MET A 35 -4.04 3.90 -6.83
C MET A 35 -3.58 2.82 -5.87
N GLY A 36 -3.20 3.22 -4.65
CA GLY A 36 -2.86 2.28 -3.58
C GLY A 36 -4.04 1.38 -3.21
N ARG A 37 -5.24 1.98 -3.11
CA ARG A 37 -6.46 1.25 -2.78
C ARG A 37 -6.80 0.18 -3.81
N VAL A 38 -6.69 0.50 -5.09
CA VAL A 38 -6.90 -0.47 -6.17
C VAL A 38 -5.92 -1.63 -6.03
N ALA A 39 -4.61 -1.36 -5.90
CA ALA A 39 -3.59 -2.40 -5.78
C ALA A 39 -3.83 -3.36 -4.61
N VAL A 40 -4.28 -2.83 -3.46
CA VAL A 40 -4.62 -3.63 -2.28
C VAL A 40 -5.83 -4.53 -2.52
N TYR A 41 -6.90 -4.00 -3.13
CA TYR A 41 -8.11 -4.80 -3.41
C TYR A 41 -7.90 -5.93 -4.41
N ILE A 42 -6.94 -5.82 -5.33
CA ILE A 42 -6.62 -6.94 -6.25
C ILE A 42 -5.70 -7.97 -5.59
N THR A 43 -4.74 -7.52 -4.78
CA THR A 43 -3.71 -8.42 -4.22
C THR A 43 -4.22 -9.21 -3.01
N LEU A 44 -5.04 -8.59 -2.16
CA LEU A 44 -5.59 -9.24 -0.95
C LEU A 44 -6.39 -10.52 -1.23
N PRO A 45 -7.38 -10.56 -2.14
CA PRO A 45 -8.17 -11.76 -2.36
C PRO A 45 -7.31 -12.91 -2.90
N VAL A 46 -6.32 -12.62 -3.76
CA VAL A 46 -5.39 -13.64 -4.26
C VAL A 46 -4.57 -14.24 -3.11
N MET A 47 -4.08 -13.41 -2.20
CA MET A 47 -3.35 -13.87 -1.01
C MET A 47 -4.23 -14.72 -0.09
N ILE A 48 -5.49 -14.32 0.13
CA ILE A 48 -6.46 -15.08 0.94
C ILE A 48 -6.73 -16.46 0.35
N VAL A 49 -6.89 -16.59 -0.96
CA VAL A 49 -7.12 -17.89 -1.61
C VAL A 49 -5.94 -18.83 -1.41
N ILE A 50 -4.72 -18.33 -1.59
CA ILE A 50 -3.49 -19.11 -1.37
C ILE A 50 -3.36 -19.51 0.11
N LEU A 51 -3.67 -18.60 1.03
CA LEU A 51 -3.66 -18.86 2.47
C LEU A 51 -4.70 -19.92 2.84
N ALA A 52 -5.93 -19.83 2.30
CA ALA A 52 -6.98 -20.81 2.54
C ALA A 52 -6.58 -22.21 2.05
N LEU A 53 -5.93 -22.31 0.88
CA LEU A 53 -5.36 -23.57 0.40
C LEU A 53 -4.28 -24.11 1.35
N ARG A 54 -3.44 -23.23 1.88
CA ARG A 54 -2.38 -23.58 2.85
C ARG A 54 -2.98 -24.10 4.17
N VAL A 55 -4.00 -23.44 4.69
CA VAL A 55 -4.74 -23.86 5.89
C VAL A 55 -5.44 -25.20 5.62
N TYR A 56 -6.10 -25.35 4.47
CA TYR A 56 -6.83 -26.57 4.10
C TYR A 56 -5.91 -27.79 3.99
N THR A 57 -4.78 -27.65 3.31
CA THR A 57 -3.79 -28.73 3.18
C THR A 57 -3.22 -29.12 4.54
N ARG A 58 -2.87 -28.16 5.40
CA ARG A 58 -2.34 -28.46 6.75
C ARG A 58 -3.38 -29.10 7.68
N THR A 59 -4.61 -28.60 7.68
CA THR A 59 -5.68 -29.14 8.55
C THR A 59 -6.21 -30.49 8.09
N ARG A 60 -6.40 -30.71 6.77
CA ARG A 60 -7.01 -31.94 6.25
C ARG A 60 -6.02 -33.04 5.91
N ILE A 61 -4.82 -32.71 5.43
CA ILE A 61 -3.83 -33.70 4.98
C ILE A 61 -2.84 -34.02 6.10
N VAL A 62 -2.35 -33.00 6.80
CA VAL A 62 -1.31 -33.16 7.84
C VAL A 62 -1.91 -33.37 9.25
N LYS A 63 -3.20 -33.03 9.45
CA LYS A 63 -3.93 -33.22 10.73
C LYS A 63 -3.24 -32.59 11.96
N GLN A 64 -2.37 -31.59 11.75
CA GLN A 64 -1.79 -30.81 12.83
C GLN A 64 -2.59 -29.52 13.00
N PHE A 65 -3.50 -29.53 13.99
CA PHE A 65 -4.22 -28.33 14.43
C PHE A 65 -3.26 -27.46 15.26
N GLY A 66 -2.61 -26.51 14.61
CA GLY A 66 -1.90 -25.43 15.28
C GLY A 66 -2.78 -24.19 15.36
N ILE A 67 -2.80 -23.52 16.51
CA ILE A 67 -3.45 -22.21 16.74
C ILE A 67 -2.95 -21.14 15.73
N ASP A 68 -1.78 -21.39 15.13
CA ASP A 68 -1.09 -20.61 14.11
C ASP A 68 -1.98 -20.21 12.91
N ASP A 69 -2.77 -21.14 12.34
CA ASP A 69 -3.61 -20.85 11.16
C ASP A 69 -4.79 -19.91 11.50
N CYS A 70 -5.29 -19.94 12.74
CA CYS A 70 -6.35 -19.04 13.21
C CYS A 70 -5.82 -17.61 13.43
N MET A 71 -4.61 -17.50 13.99
CA MET A 71 -3.94 -16.20 14.18
C MET A 71 -3.65 -15.52 12.83
N MET A 72 -3.22 -16.27 11.80
CA MET A 72 -2.98 -15.72 10.47
C MET A 72 -4.23 -15.13 9.81
N LEU A 73 -5.39 -15.78 9.96
CA LEU A 73 -6.66 -15.27 9.43
C LEU A 73 -7.07 -13.96 10.13
N TYR A 74 -6.90 -13.89 11.46
CA TYR A 74 -7.17 -12.67 12.24
C TYR A 74 -6.24 -11.51 11.86
N THR A 75 -4.95 -11.78 11.64
CA THR A 75 -4.00 -10.74 11.23
C THR A 75 -4.33 -10.23 9.83
N THR A 76 -4.71 -11.11 8.89
CA THR A 76 -5.01 -10.72 7.51
C THR A 76 -6.27 -9.84 7.43
N SER A 77 -7.33 -10.17 8.18
CA SER A 77 -8.54 -9.36 8.23
C SER A 77 -8.32 -8.01 8.92
N SER A 78 -7.49 -7.98 9.97
CA SER A 78 -7.11 -6.73 10.65
C SER A 78 -6.32 -5.78 9.74
N ILE A 79 -5.38 -6.30 8.94
CA ILE A 79 -4.60 -5.48 7.98
C ILE A 79 -5.52 -4.89 6.90
N GLY A 80 -6.49 -5.65 6.41
CA GLY A 80 -7.50 -5.14 5.46
C GLY A 80 -8.31 -3.99 6.06
N LEU A 81 -8.80 -4.16 7.29
CA LEU A 81 -9.57 -3.13 8.00
C LEU A 81 -8.75 -1.87 8.30
N LEU A 82 -7.47 -2.02 8.67
CA LEU A 82 -6.57 -0.88 8.87
C LEU A 82 -6.24 -0.17 7.55
N ALA A 83 -6.07 -0.92 6.47
CA ALA A 83 -5.85 -0.34 5.15
C ALA A 83 -7.07 0.48 4.70
N ASP A 84 -8.29 0.02 4.96
CA ASP A 84 -9.52 0.77 4.68
C ASP A 84 -9.74 1.98 5.60
N LEU A 85 -9.14 2.00 6.81
CA LEU A 85 -9.27 3.10 7.78
C LEU A 85 -8.22 4.20 7.58
N LEU A 86 -7.04 3.86 7.05
CA LEU A 86 -5.90 4.78 6.91
C LEU A 86 -5.82 5.46 5.53
N LEU A 87 -6.49 4.91 4.50
CA LEU A 87 -6.51 5.41 3.11
C LEU A 87 -7.83 6.06 2.71
#